data_AF-I3I6M5-F1
#
_entry.id   AF-I3I6M5-F1
#
_cell.length_a   1.000
_cell.length_b   1.000
_cell.length_c   1.000
_cell.angle_alpha   90.00
_cell.angle_beta   90.00
_cell.angle_gamma   90.00
#
_symmetry.space_group_name_H-M   'P 1'
#
loop_
_entity.id
_entity.type
_entity.pdbx_description
1 polymer ?
#
loop_
_entity_poly.entity_id
_entity_poly.type
_entity_poly.pdbx_seq_one_letter_code
_entity_poly.pdbx_strand_id
1 'polypeptide(L)'
;MGFILLLLSSFLQAEVPTFTIEIRGHLFYPSQLVVPANTKIKLLVINQDPTPEEFESYELNREKVIMGGAKATIFIGPLKPGDYPFFGEFNPKTAQGVIRVEQ
;
A
#
# COMPACT_ATOMS: atom_id res chain seq x y z
N MET A 1 -8.09 -20.66 51.71
CA MET A 1 -8.25 -19.48 50.84
C MET A 1 -7.43 -19.69 49.59
N GLY A 2 -8.07 -20.01 48.47
CA GLY A 2 -7.39 -20.23 47.20
C GLY A 2 -7.52 -18.96 46.34
N PHE A 3 -6.39 -18.32 46.05
CA PHE A 3 -6.34 -17.19 45.12
C PHE A 3 -6.26 -17.76 43.70
N ILE A 4 -7.33 -17.65 42.93
CA ILE A 4 -7.32 -17.93 41.49
C ILE A 4 -6.76 -16.69 40.80
N LEU A 5 -5.58 -16.82 40.19
CA LEU A 5 -4.99 -15.79 39.35
C LEU A 5 -5.58 -15.93 37.93
N LEU A 6 -6.53 -15.06 37.58
CA LEU A 6 -6.99 -14.93 36.20
C LEU A 6 -5.91 -14.22 35.38
N LEU A 7 -5.20 -14.97 34.53
CA LEU A 7 -4.35 -14.41 33.48
C LEU A 7 -5.26 -13.89 32.36
N LEU A 8 -5.49 -12.58 32.36
CA LEU A 8 -6.10 -11.88 31.23
C LEU A 8 -5.06 -11.79 30.10
N SER A 9 -5.09 -12.74 29.17
CA SER A 9 -4.32 -12.64 27.92
C SER A 9 -4.87 -11.50 27.07
N SER A 10 -4.16 -10.38 27.03
CA SER A 10 -4.44 -9.31 26.08
C SER A 10 -4.09 -9.81 24.67
N PHE A 11 -5.10 -10.04 23.82
CA PHE A 11 -4.86 -10.22 22.39
C PHE A 11 -4.33 -8.89 21.83
N LEU A 12 -3.00 -8.78 21.68
CA LEU A 12 -2.39 -7.74 20.86
C LEU A 12 -2.77 -8.02 19.41
N GLN A 13 -3.79 -7.34 18.91
CA GLN A 13 -4.07 -7.32 17.48
C GLN A 13 -2.96 -6.54 16.80
N ALA A 14 -2.09 -7.22 16.06
CA ALA A 14 -1.04 -6.56 15.29
C ALA A 14 -1.68 -5.61 14.27
N GLU A 15 -1.27 -4.34 14.29
CA GLU A 15 -1.72 -3.35 13.31
C GLU A 15 -1.18 -3.71 11.93
N VAL A 16 -2.00 -3.52 10.89
CA VAL A 16 -1.57 -3.73 9.50
C VAL A 16 -0.54 -2.64 9.16
N PRO A 17 0.71 -3.01 8.82
CA PRO A 17 1.74 -2.02 8.54
C PRO A 17 1.33 -1.13 7.37
N THR A 18 1.55 0.17 7.53
CA THR A 18 1.21 1.19 6.54
C THR A 18 2.44 1.68 5.80
N PHE A 19 2.34 1.73 4.47
CA PHE A 19 3.34 2.29 3.58
C PHE A 19 2.73 3.45 2.79
N THR A 20 3.55 4.34 2.23
CA THR A 20 3.04 5.53 1.52
C THR A 20 3.74 5.73 0.19
N ILE A 21 2.95 6.11 -0.81
CA ILE A 21 3.40 6.64 -2.09
C ILE A 21 2.70 7.99 -2.31
N GLU A 22 3.44 8.96 -2.84
CA GLU A 22 2.93 10.26 -3.28
C GLU A 22 2.84 10.30 -4.80
N ILE A 23 1.84 11.00 -5.33
CA ILE A 23 1.77 11.38 -6.74
C ILE A 23 2.10 12.86 -6.83
N ARG A 24 3.13 13.20 -7.62
CA ARG A 24 3.59 14.58 -7.86
C ARG A 24 4.02 14.74 -9.31
N GLY A 25 3.50 15.72 -10.03
CA GLY A 25 3.76 15.89 -11.45
C GLY A 25 3.51 14.62 -12.27
N HIS A 26 2.43 13.89 -11.96
CA HIS A 26 2.05 12.64 -12.63
C HIS A 26 3.11 11.53 -12.55
N LEU A 27 3.82 11.46 -11.42
CA LEU A 27 4.84 10.46 -11.12
C LEU A 27 4.66 9.94 -9.70
N PHE A 28 5.00 8.66 -9.47
CA PHE A 28 4.96 8.05 -8.15
C PHE A 28 6.27 8.24 -7.38
N TYR A 29 6.15 8.55 -6.08
CA TYR A 29 7.29 8.73 -5.17
C TYR A 29 7.07 7.98 -3.84
N PRO A 30 7.97 7.05 -3.46
CA PRO A 30 9.00 6.48 -4.32
C PRO A 30 8.37 5.68 -5.47
N SER A 31 9.06 5.58 -6.61
CA SER A 31 8.63 4.70 -7.71
C SER A 31 8.89 3.23 -7.40
N GLN A 32 9.82 2.92 -6.49
CA GLN A 32 10.01 1.57 -5.93
C GLN A 32 9.73 1.61 -4.43
N LEU A 33 8.79 0.81 -3.97
CA LEU A 33 8.45 0.66 -2.55
C LEU A 33 8.74 -0.77 -2.09
N VAL A 34 9.60 -0.92 -1.08
CA VAL A 34 9.92 -2.23 -0.50
C VAL A 34 8.96 -2.54 0.65
N VAL A 35 8.36 -3.74 0.64
CA VAL A 35 7.41 -4.20 1.66
C VAL A 35 7.71 -5.65 2.10
N PRO A 36 7.32 -6.07 3.31
CA PRO A 36 7.58 -7.42 3.80
C PRO A 36 6.72 -8.48 3.09
N ALA A 37 7.34 -9.60 2.78
CA ALA A 37 6.69 -10.80 2.26
C ALA A 37 5.71 -11.37 3.29
N ASN A 38 4.73 -12.12 2.78
CA ASN A 38 3.74 -12.85 3.58
C ASN A 38 2.96 -11.97 4.57
N THR A 39 2.92 -10.66 4.33
CA THR A 39 2.31 -9.67 5.21
C THR A 39 1.27 -8.89 4.42
N LYS A 40 0.04 -8.79 4.96
CA LYS A 40 -0.95 -7.84 4.42
C LYS A 40 -0.49 -6.44 4.80
N ILE A 41 -0.46 -5.53 3.84
CA ILE A 41 -0.05 -4.15 4.05
C ILE A 41 -1.16 -3.18 3.64
N LYS A 42 -1.13 -1.99 4.24
CA LYS A 42 -1.97 -0.85 3.87
C LYS A 42 -1.10 0.13 3.07
N LEU A 43 -1.38 0.29 1.79
CA LEU A 43 -0.76 1.33 0.97
C LEU A 43 -1.61 2.59 1.03
N LEU A 44 -1.04 3.68 1.54
CA LEU A 44 -1.59 5.02 1.47
C LEU A 44 -1.05 5.72 0.22
N VAL A 45 -1.94 6.06 -0.70
CA VAL A 45 -1.58 6.85 -1.89
C VAL A 45 -2.05 8.28 -1.67
N ILE A 46 -1.13 9.24 -1.76
CA ILE A 46 -1.41 10.68 -1.56
C ILE A 46 -1.21 11.39 -2.89
N ASN A 47 -2.27 11.95 -3.45
CA ASN A 47 -2.17 12.74 -4.67
C ASN A 47 -1.96 14.21 -4.33
N GLN A 48 -0.76 14.72 -4.61
CA GLN A 48 -0.43 16.14 -4.39
C GLN A 48 -0.70 17.00 -5.64
N ASP A 49 -1.03 16.38 -6.77
CA ASP A 49 -1.40 17.09 -7.98
C ASP A 49 -2.83 17.65 -7.90
N PRO A 50 -3.16 18.70 -8.67
CA PRO A 50 -4.51 19.25 -8.71
C PRO A 50 -5.49 18.38 -9.51
N THR A 51 -4.99 17.43 -10.30
CA THR A 51 -5.76 16.55 -11.18
C THR A 51 -5.86 15.14 -10.61
N PRO A 52 -6.92 14.39 -10.94
CA PRO A 52 -7.00 12.99 -10.54
C PRO A 52 -5.92 12.15 -11.23
N GLU A 53 -5.61 11.02 -10.61
CA GLU A 53 -4.80 9.94 -11.17
C GLU A 53 -5.45 8.61 -10.74
N GLU A 54 -5.16 7.53 -11.46
CA GLU A 54 -5.64 6.19 -11.14
C GLU A 54 -4.47 5.23 -10.95
N PHE A 55 -4.33 4.71 -9.73
CA PHE A 55 -3.41 3.60 -9.47
C PHE A 55 -4.01 2.33 -10.08
N GLU A 56 -3.26 1.63 -10.92
CA GLU A 56 -3.63 0.34 -11.51
C GLU A 56 -2.47 -0.66 -11.37
N SER A 57 -2.80 -1.93 -11.10
CA SER A 57 -1.88 -3.05 -11.12
C SER A 57 -2.62 -4.35 -11.37
N TYR A 58 -2.29 -5.00 -12.49
CA TYR A 58 -2.87 -6.29 -12.86
C TYR A 58 -2.41 -7.42 -11.94
N GLU A 59 -1.14 -7.40 -11.55
CA GLU A 59 -0.49 -8.40 -10.70
C GLU A 59 -1.01 -8.35 -9.26
N LEU A 60 -1.41 -7.16 -8.80
CA LEU A 60 -2.06 -6.96 -7.51
C LEU A 60 -3.59 -7.12 -7.58
N ASN A 61 -4.17 -7.05 -8.79
CA ASN A 61 -5.61 -6.95 -9.04
C ASN A 61 -6.22 -5.79 -8.25
N ARG A 62 -5.65 -4.59 -8.41
CA ARG A 62 -6.04 -3.38 -7.67
C ARG A 62 -6.05 -2.16 -8.59
N GLU A 63 -7.21 -1.55 -8.68
CA GLU A 63 -7.42 -0.23 -9.27
C GLU A 63 -7.93 0.75 -8.20
N LYS A 64 -7.55 2.02 -8.29
CA LYS A 64 -8.14 3.10 -7.49
C LYS A 64 -7.88 4.47 -8.09
N VAL A 65 -8.95 5.20 -8.40
CA VAL A 65 -8.89 6.65 -8.66
C VAL A 65 -8.62 7.42 -7.37
N ILE A 66 -7.62 8.32 -7.40
CA ILE A 66 -7.24 9.25 -6.35
C ILE A 66 -7.40 10.68 -6.89
N MET A 67 -8.43 11.38 -6.39
CA MET A 67 -8.68 12.78 -6.74
C MET A 67 -7.49 13.66 -6.38
N GLY A 68 -7.29 14.75 -7.12
CA GLY A 68 -6.25 15.74 -6.82
C GLY A 68 -6.39 16.30 -5.40
N GLY A 69 -5.25 16.44 -4.70
CA GLY A 69 -5.19 16.85 -3.30
C GLY A 69 -5.77 15.84 -2.29
N ALA A 70 -6.18 14.65 -2.72
CA ALA A 70 -6.80 13.64 -1.86
C ALA A 70 -5.86 12.47 -1.55
N LYS A 71 -6.34 11.57 -0.69
CA LYS A 71 -5.65 10.32 -0.34
C LYS A 71 -6.57 9.12 -0.50
N ALA A 72 -6.00 7.99 -0.90
CA ALA A 72 -6.69 6.72 -0.99
C ALA A 72 -5.93 5.63 -0.22
N THR A 73 -6.65 4.62 0.25
CA THR A 73 -6.07 3.43 0.87
C THR A 73 -6.29 2.23 -0.03
N ILE A 74 -5.23 1.46 -0.27
CA ILE A 74 -5.23 0.21 -1.03
C ILE A 74 -4.65 -0.88 -0.13
N PHE A 75 -5.37 -1.99 0.07
CA PHE A 75 -4.83 -3.14 0.80
C PHE A 75 -4.17 -4.12 -0.17
N ILE A 76 -2.91 -4.46 0.11
CA ILE A 76 -2.06 -5.31 -0.72
C ILE A 76 -1.64 -6.56 0.08
N GLY A 77 -1.58 -7.70 -0.60
CA GLY A 77 -1.07 -8.94 -0.04
C GLY A 77 -1.98 -9.65 0.97
N PRO A 78 -1.45 -10.68 1.67
CA PRO A 78 -0.06 -11.16 1.67
C PRO A 78 0.48 -11.57 0.29
N LEU A 79 1.73 -11.22 -0.01
CA LEU A 79 2.39 -11.53 -1.29
C LEU A 79 3.64 -12.40 -1.07
N LYS A 80 4.01 -13.17 -2.09
CA LYS A 80 5.31 -13.85 -2.16
C LYS A 80 6.39 -12.82 -2.51
N PRO A 81 7.68 -13.10 -2.23
CA PRO A 81 8.76 -12.26 -2.72
C PRO A 81 8.70 -12.13 -4.25
N GLY A 82 8.97 -10.92 -4.74
CA GLY A 82 8.87 -10.59 -6.15
C GLY A 82 8.59 -9.11 -6.38
N ASP A 83 8.63 -8.73 -7.65
CA ASP A 83 8.33 -7.38 -8.10
C ASP A 83 6.91 -7.35 -8.71
N TYR A 84 6.08 -6.45 -8.20
CA TYR A 84 4.69 -6.27 -8.60
C TYR A 84 4.54 -4.86 -9.18
N PRO A 85 4.53 -4.70 -10.52
CA PRO A 85 4.44 -3.39 -11.14
C PRO A 85 3.05 -2.77 -10.95
N PHE A 86 3.03 -1.44 -10.95
CA PHE A 86 1.82 -0.64 -10.99
C PHE A 86 2.07 0.63 -11.82
N PHE A 87 1.00 1.24 -12.30
CA PHE A 87 1.10 2.43 -13.14
C PHE A 87 -0.09 3.37 -12.91
N GLY A 88 0.05 4.60 -13.41
CA GLY A 88 -1.02 5.59 -13.44
C GLY A 88 -1.80 5.46 -14.74
N GLU A 89 -3.06 5.02 -14.71
CA GLU A 89 -3.87 4.81 -15.93
C GLU A 89 -4.07 6.12 -16.71
N PHE A 90 -4.06 7.28 -16.05
CA PHE A 90 -4.21 8.57 -16.76
C PHE A 90 -2.87 9.08 -17.31
N ASN A 91 -1.74 8.55 -16.82
CA ASN A 91 -0.39 8.89 -17.27
C ASN A 91 0.50 7.63 -17.46
N PRO A 92 0.09 6.63 -18.26
CA PRO A 92 0.67 5.29 -18.23
C PRO A 92 2.08 5.25 -18.81
N LYS A 93 2.52 6.28 -19.53
CA LYS A 93 3.89 6.36 -20.06
C LYS A 93 4.91 6.85 -19.03
N THR A 94 4.46 7.55 -17.98
CA THR A 94 5.34 8.25 -17.04
C THR A 94 5.13 7.82 -15.60
N ALA A 95 3.88 7.70 -15.16
CA ALA A 95 3.51 7.24 -13.83
C ALA A 95 3.74 5.73 -13.74
N GLN A 96 4.96 5.34 -13.39
CA GLN A 96 5.40 3.95 -13.32
C GLN A 96 5.96 3.67 -11.92
N GLY A 97 5.65 2.50 -11.37
CA GLY A 97 6.22 2.07 -10.11
C GLY A 97 6.18 0.57 -9.90
N VAL A 98 6.81 0.12 -8.82
CA VAL A 98 6.90 -1.28 -8.43
C VAL A 98 6.84 -1.44 -6.92
N ILE A 99 6.00 -2.38 -6.47
CA ILE A 99 6.06 -2.91 -5.11
C ILE A 99 7.06 -4.07 -5.12
N ARG A 100 8.18 -3.91 -4.44
CA ARG A 100 9.17 -4.97 -4.25
C ARG A 100 8.92 -5.66 -2.92
N VAL A 101 8.63 -6.95 -2.99
CA VAL A 101 8.33 -7.77 -1.81
C VAL A 101 9.58 -8.57 -1.42
N GLU A 102 10.07 -8.38 -0.20
CA GLU A 102 11.30 -9.00 0.32
C GLU A 102 11.03 -9.75 1.64
N GLN A 103 11.92 -10.67 2.02
CA GLN A 103 11.78 -11.52 3.22
C GLN A 103 11.93 -10.74 4.53
#